data_AF-A0A1Y1MP62-F1
#
_entry.id   AF-A0A1Y1MP62-F1
#
_cell.length_a   1.000
_cell.length_b   1.000
_cell.length_c   1.000
_cell.angle_alpha   90.00
_cell.angle_beta   90.00
_cell.angle_gamma   90.00
#
_symmetry.space_group_name_H-M   'P 1'
#
loop_
_entity.id
_entity.type
_entity.pdbx_description
1 polymer ?
#
loop_
_entity_poly.entity_id
_entity_poly.type
_entity_poly.pdbx_seq_one_letter_code
_entity_poly.pdbx_strand_id
1 'polypeptide(L)'
;ALYHINAGTDDDSGPLESFVSFSIELSSFVDYAGNLSTPNTFSYNLLSNLGNLMGSKPYVRIGGNTQDYALYNASLKEAINGTYDANKSKDYPTTIYIGDSFFESYNTWPGVKFSHGFNLAKGAVGAEGWETLERTAALACKALSNDNLDAWEYGNEPNNYPTSAQGPTRPRGWSARDFANEWLNGTREINKQMRKHCPELADFGFMAPSYDDRVRNLNATQVWGYGLDKYRSVKWYSVHNYIDGATSPGVTLQGTLMNHSRTIRDVDEQVAEYKRIMSTNKGYAPLIFGETNSLYFQGKPGLSNSFGAALWGVDFNLYSASAGFKRVHMHQGTDYRYQAFQPIDTNKTCKGTKAPYYGSIGVA
;
A
#
# COMPACT_ATOMS: atom_id res chain seq x y z
N ALA A 1 35.86 -18.22 8.89
CA ALA A 1 36.05 -16.85 9.38
C ALA A 1 34.66 -16.25 9.59
N LEU A 2 34.26 -16.04 10.84
CA LEU A 2 33.01 -15.35 11.18
C LEU A 2 33.28 -13.85 11.01
N TYR A 3 32.66 -13.25 10.00
CA TYR A 3 32.67 -11.80 9.85
C TYR A 3 31.69 -11.22 10.86
N HIS A 4 32.20 -10.74 11.99
CA HIS A 4 31.44 -9.87 12.87
C HIS A 4 31.32 -8.51 12.20
N ILE A 5 30.19 -8.26 11.54
CA ILE A 5 29.80 -6.91 11.13
C ILE A 5 29.37 -6.19 12.41
N ASN A 6 30.25 -5.33 12.95
CA ASN A 6 29.85 -4.35 13.96
C ASN A 6 28.96 -3.31 13.26
N ALA A 7 27.65 -3.52 13.30
CA ALA A 7 26.69 -2.45 13.03
C ALA A 7 26.81 -1.43 14.16
N GLY A 8 27.31 -0.23 13.84
CA GLY A 8 27.20 0.90 14.75
C GLY A 8 25.72 1.16 15.03
N THR A 9 25.34 1.17 16.29
CA THR A 9 23.98 1.50 16.75
C THR A 9 23.77 3.01 16.61
N ASP A 10 23.56 3.49 15.39
CA ASP A 10 22.68 4.63 15.18
C ASP A 10 21.29 4.00 14.95
N ASP A 11 20.44 4.02 15.98
CA ASP A 11 19.05 3.52 15.91
C ASP A 11 18.24 4.20 14.77
N ASP A 12 18.73 5.33 14.25
CA ASP A 12 18.16 6.04 13.11
C ASP A 12 18.62 5.54 11.72
N SER A 13 19.65 4.70 11.62
CA SER A 13 20.30 4.34 10.34
C SER A 13 19.85 3.01 9.73
N GLY A 14 19.22 2.12 10.50
CA GLY A 14 18.77 0.80 10.04
C GLY A 14 17.34 0.77 9.45
N PRO A 15 16.97 -0.33 8.76
CA PRO A 15 15.58 -0.61 8.44
C PRO A 15 14.74 -0.78 9.71
N LEU A 16 13.45 -0.44 9.65
CA LEU A 16 12.56 -0.68 10.80
C LEU A 16 12.25 -2.16 10.97
N GLU A 17 11.72 -2.51 12.14
CA GLU A 17 11.06 -3.80 12.33
C GLU A 17 10.02 -4.07 11.22
N SER A 18 9.85 -5.35 10.89
CA SER A 18 8.97 -5.78 9.80
C SER A 18 9.28 -5.08 8.48
N PHE A 19 10.57 -4.98 8.13
CA PHE A 19 11.02 -4.29 6.92
C PHE A 19 10.33 -4.80 5.65
N VAL A 20 10.23 -6.13 5.48
CA VAL A 20 9.42 -6.74 4.43
C VAL A 20 7.99 -6.89 4.94
N SER A 21 7.13 -6.05 4.40
CA SER A 21 5.72 -5.93 4.73
C SER A 21 4.86 -6.10 3.48
N PHE A 22 3.54 -6.05 3.61
CA PHE A 22 2.63 -6.30 2.49
C PHE A 22 1.67 -5.14 2.29
N SER A 23 1.35 -4.84 1.04
CA SER A 23 0.17 -4.05 0.70
C SER A 23 -0.86 -4.98 0.08
N ILE A 24 -2.14 -4.85 0.42
CA ILE A 24 -3.23 -5.66 -0.14
C ILE A 24 -4.26 -4.69 -0.75
N GLU A 25 -4.68 -4.95 -1.98
CA GLU A 25 -5.84 -4.26 -2.57
C GLU A 25 -7.05 -4.35 -1.63
N LEU A 26 -7.71 -3.23 -1.37
CA LEU A 26 -8.86 -3.14 -0.48
C LEU A 26 -9.94 -4.17 -0.85
N SER A 27 -10.19 -4.37 -2.15
CA SER A 27 -11.16 -5.36 -2.62
C SER A 27 -10.79 -6.81 -2.33
N SER A 28 -9.50 -7.11 -2.14
CA SER A 28 -9.00 -8.45 -1.87
C SER A 28 -8.82 -8.73 -0.38
N PHE A 29 -8.90 -7.71 0.49
CA PHE A 29 -8.60 -7.88 1.90
C PHE A 29 -9.44 -8.96 2.58
N VAL A 30 -10.72 -9.06 2.23
CA VAL A 30 -11.64 -10.07 2.78
C VAL A 30 -11.26 -11.50 2.38
N ASP A 31 -10.66 -11.70 1.20
CA ASP A 31 -10.17 -13.02 0.78
C ASP A 31 -8.93 -13.39 1.59
N TYR A 32 -8.03 -12.41 1.76
CA TYR A 32 -6.79 -12.59 2.49
C TYR A 32 -7.04 -12.87 3.97
N ALA A 33 -7.87 -12.06 4.63
CA ALA A 33 -8.04 -12.10 6.09
C ALA A 33 -9.22 -12.94 6.56
N GLY A 34 -10.25 -13.12 5.73
CA GLY A 34 -11.53 -13.67 6.15
C GLY A 34 -12.29 -12.71 7.08
N ASN A 35 -13.14 -13.27 7.93
CA ASN A 35 -13.91 -12.53 8.94
C ASN A 35 -13.82 -13.23 10.31
N LEU A 36 -14.49 -12.72 11.33
CA LEU A 36 -14.37 -13.27 12.69
C LEU A 36 -14.91 -14.71 12.82
N SER A 37 -15.89 -15.09 11.99
CA SER A 37 -16.48 -16.44 12.01
C SER A 37 -15.65 -17.44 11.20
N THR A 38 -15.05 -17.00 10.11
CA THR A 38 -14.24 -17.81 9.20
C THR A 38 -12.94 -17.07 8.87
N PRO A 39 -12.01 -16.94 9.84
CA PRO A 39 -10.75 -16.27 9.60
C PRO A 39 -9.90 -17.09 8.62
N ASN A 40 -9.16 -16.42 7.74
CA ASN A 40 -8.25 -17.11 6.83
C ASN A 40 -6.95 -17.47 7.56
N THR A 41 -6.96 -18.65 8.17
CA THR A 41 -5.83 -19.20 8.93
C THR A 41 -4.62 -19.50 8.05
N PHE A 42 -4.80 -19.75 6.75
CA PHE A 42 -3.69 -19.95 5.82
C PHE A 42 -2.85 -18.67 5.69
N SER A 43 -3.47 -17.54 5.38
CA SER A 43 -2.78 -16.24 5.32
C SER A 43 -2.13 -15.88 6.66
N TYR A 44 -2.84 -16.08 7.77
CA TYR A 44 -2.30 -15.79 9.11
C TYR A 44 -1.05 -16.63 9.43
N ASN A 45 -1.05 -17.91 9.06
CA ASN A 45 0.10 -18.80 9.27
C ASN A 45 1.33 -18.32 8.46
N LEU A 46 1.13 -17.86 7.22
CA LEU A 46 2.23 -17.33 6.41
C LEU A 46 2.81 -16.03 6.99
N LEU A 47 1.95 -15.11 7.44
CA LEU A 47 2.41 -13.88 8.11
C LEU A 47 3.11 -14.20 9.44
N SER A 48 2.62 -15.20 10.19
CA SER A 48 3.25 -15.65 11.44
C SER A 48 4.60 -16.31 11.20
N ASN A 49 4.76 -17.07 10.12
CA ASN A 49 6.05 -17.65 9.75
C ASN A 49 7.10 -16.57 9.44
N LEU A 50 6.72 -15.54 8.69
CA LEU A 50 7.60 -14.39 8.47
C LEU A 50 7.90 -13.65 9.79
N GLY A 51 6.90 -13.53 10.67
CA GLY A 51 7.11 -12.97 12.00
C GLY A 51 8.10 -13.73 12.87
N ASN A 52 8.11 -15.06 12.78
CA ASN A 52 9.07 -15.91 13.50
C ASN A 52 10.50 -15.77 12.97
N LEU A 53 10.67 -15.37 11.70
CA LEU A 53 11.98 -15.12 11.09
C LEU A 53 12.48 -13.70 11.40
N MET A 54 11.64 -12.69 11.17
CA MET A 54 12.00 -11.27 11.36
C MET A 54 11.95 -10.78 12.82
N GLY A 55 11.35 -11.56 13.73
CA GLY A 55 11.08 -11.17 15.12
C GLY A 55 9.81 -10.33 15.33
N SER A 56 9.17 -9.85 14.25
CA SER A 56 7.89 -9.11 14.27
C SER A 56 7.08 -9.47 13.03
N LYS A 57 5.74 -9.54 13.16
CA LYS A 57 4.87 -9.88 12.02
C LYS A 57 4.86 -8.73 10.99
N PRO A 58 4.86 -9.05 9.68
CA PRO A 58 4.72 -8.04 8.62
C PRO A 58 3.59 -7.05 8.90
N TYR A 59 3.84 -5.77 8.62
CA TYR A 59 2.78 -4.76 8.61
C TYR A 59 1.97 -4.88 7.31
N VAL A 60 0.69 -4.55 7.35
CA VAL A 60 -0.20 -4.70 6.20
C VAL A 60 -0.94 -3.42 5.83
N ARG A 61 -0.65 -2.86 4.66
CA ARG A 61 -1.33 -1.68 4.10
C ARG A 61 -2.53 -2.09 3.26
N ILE A 62 -3.75 -1.72 3.67
CA ILE A 62 -5.00 -2.00 2.94
C ILE A 62 -5.36 -0.78 2.11
N GLY A 63 -5.23 -0.88 0.78
CA GLY A 63 -5.39 0.25 -0.11
C GLY A 63 -5.45 -0.14 -1.60
N GLY A 64 -4.53 0.37 -2.40
CA GLY A 64 -4.48 0.15 -3.86
C GLY A 64 -5.55 0.95 -4.60
N ASN A 65 -5.74 0.67 -5.90
CA ASN A 65 -6.71 1.41 -6.72
C ASN A 65 -8.13 1.25 -6.19
N THR A 66 -8.44 0.08 -5.62
CA THR A 66 -9.80 -0.24 -5.18
C THR A 66 -10.28 0.57 -3.99
N GLN A 67 -9.37 1.16 -3.22
CA GLN A 67 -9.76 2.08 -2.14
C GLN A 67 -10.49 3.31 -2.66
N ASP A 68 -10.08 3.82 -3.83
CA ASP A 68 -10.65 5.03 -4.43
C ASP A 68 -11.93 4.73 -5.25
N TYR A 69 -12.28 3.44 -5.43
CA TYR A 69 -13.57 3.02 -5.95
C TYR A 69 -14.61 2.73 -4.87
N ALA A 70 -14.17 2.37 -3.65
CA ALA A 70 -15.05 1.89 -2.59
C ALA A 70 -15.96 2.99 -2.02
N LEU A 71 -17.25 2.70 -1.95
CA LEU A 71 -18.27 3.47 -1.26
C LEU A 71 -18.85 2.65 -0.10
N TYR A 72 -19.35 3.31 0.94
CA TYR A 72 -19.98 2.63 2.07
C TYR A 72 -21.46 2.39 1.79
N ASN A 73 -21.96 1.21 2.17
CA ASN A 73 -23.39 0.89 2.11
C ASN A 73 -23.82 0.19 3.42
N ALA A 74 -24.54 0.93 4.28
CA ALA A 74 -25.04 0.44 5.57
C ALA A 74 -26.00 -0.75 5.46
N SER A 75 -26.66 -0.93 4.31
CA SER A 75 -27.59 -2.05 4.09
C SER A 75 -26.90 -3.31 3.60
N LEU A 76 -25.65 -3.23 3.15
CA LEU A 76 -24.89 -4.37 2.66
C LEU A 76 -24.58 -5.32 3.83
N LYS A 77 -24.95 -6.59 3.68
CA LYS A 77 -24.74 -7.61 4.73
C LYS A 77 -23.38 -8.28 4.58
N GLU A 78 -22.96 -8.45 3.35
CA GLU A 78 -21.63 -8.92 2.98
C GLU A 78 -20.58 -7.84 3.28
N ALA A 79 -19.34 -8.29 3.50
CA ALA A 79 -18.22 -7.39 3.75
C ALA A 79 -17.99 -6.45 2.56
N ILE A 80 -18.07 -6.99 1.35
CA ILE A 80 -17.83 -6.26 0.10
C ILE A 80 -18.70 -6.79 -1.02
N ASN A 81 -19.15 -5.89 -1.90
CA ASN A 81 -19.75 -6.21 -3.18
C ASN A 81 -19.03 -5.43 -4.27
N GLY A 82 -18.32 -6.15 -5.15
CA GLY A 82 -17.54 -5.59 -6.24
C GLY A 82 -18.09 -5.98 -7.61
N THR A 83 -18.30 -5.00 -8.48
CA THR A 83 -18.66 -5.22 -9.89
C THR A 83 -17.46 -4.93 -10.79
N TYR A 84 -17.17 -5.88 -11.68
CA TYR A 84 -16.07 -5.78 -12.64
C TYR A 84 -16.50 -5.06 -13.92
N ASP A 85 -15.68 -4.12 -14.37
CA ASP A 85 -15.72 -3.57 -15.73
C ASP A 85 -14.44 -3.98 -16.46
N ALA A 86 -14.55 -5.00 -17.32
CA ALA A 86 -13.42 -5.58 -18.03
C ALA A 86 -12.71 -4.61 -18.99
N ASN A 87 -13.34 -3.47 -19.34
CA ASN A 87 -12.70 -2.42 -20.13
C ASN A 87 -11.76 -1.55 -19.29
N LYS A 88 -11.98 -1.50 -17.96
CA LYS A 88 -11.13 -0.76 -17.02
C LYS A 88 -10.12 -1.68 -16.35
N SER A 89 -10.58 -2.82 -15.83
CA SER A 89 -9.74 -3.82 -15.18
C SER A 89 -10.36 -5.22 -15.29
N LYS A 90 -9.51 -6.20 -15.57
CA LYS A 90 -9.88 -7.63 -15.57
C LYS A 90 -9.53 -8.34 -14.26
N ASP A 91 -8.77 -7.66 -13.41
CA ASP A 91 -8.13 -8.25 -12.23
C ASP A 91 -8.72 -7.73 -10.92
N TYR A 92 -9.49 -6.64 -10.93
CA TYR A 92 -10.17 -6.12 -9.74
C TYR A 92 -11.48 -5.40 -10.11
N PRO A 93 -12.47 -5.33 -9.20
CA PRO A 93 -13.71 -4.60 -9.43
C PRO A 93 -13.46 -3.08 -9.43
N THR A 94 -14.24 -2.34 -10.23
CA THR A 94 -14.12 -0.87 -10.35
C THR A 94 -15.36 -0.12 -9.86
N THR A 95 -16.39 -0.85 -9.44
CA THR A 95 -17.53 -0.35 -8.68
C THR A 95 -17.61 -1.19 -7.43
N ILE A 96 -17.44 -0.58 -6.26
CA ILE A 96 -17.28 -1.31 -4.99
C ILE A 96 -18.16 -0.67 -3.93
N TYR A 97 -18.87 -1.52 -3.19
CA TYR A 97 -19.51 -1.17 -1.94
C TYR A 97 -18.94 -2.02 -0.81
N ILE A 98 -18.64 -1.40 0.34
CA ILE A 98 -18.24 -2.08 1.56
C ILE A 98 -19.28 -1.88 2.66
N GLY A 99 -19.52 -2.91 3.47
CA GLY A 99 -20.41 -2.90 4.63
C GLY A 99 -19.62 -2.97 5.94
N ASP A 100 -20.32 -2.94 7.08
CA ASP A 100 -19.72 -2.97 8.42
C ASP A 100 -18.82 -4.21 8.62
N SER A 101 -19.23 -5.36 8.08
CA SER A 101 -18.52 -6.63 8.22
C SER A 101 -17.18 -6.67 7.47
N PHE A 102 -16.88 -5.68 6.60
CA PHE A 102 -15.55 -5.49 6.02
C PHE A 102 -14.48 -5.32 7.10
N PHE A 103 -14.81 -4.59 8.16
CA PHE A 103 -13.84 -4.20 9.18
C PHE A 103 -13.54 -5.33 10.18
N GLU A 104 -14.28 -6.43 10.15
CA GLU A 104 -13.96 -7.65 10.91
C GLU A 104 -12.60 -8.23 10.53
N SER A 105 -12.21 -8.12 9.25
CA SER A 105 -10.95 -8.61 8.71
C SER A 105 -9.71 -8.10 9.47
N TYR A 106 -9.75 -6.88 10.04
CA TYR A 106 -8.64 -6.33 10.83
C TYR A 106 -8.37 -7.08 12.14
N ASN A 107 -9.36 -7.85 12.62
CA ASN A 107 -9.29 -8.55 13.90
C ASN A 107 -9.07 -10.06 13.75
N THR A 108 -8.75 -10.54 12.54
CA THR A 108 -8.47 -11.97 12.28
C THR A 108 -6.99 -12.33 12.35
N TRP A 109 -6.10 -11.35 12.40
CA TRP A 109 -4.64 -11.54 12.46
C TRP A 109 -4.00 -10.90 13.70
N PRO A 110 -4.08 -11.56 14.87
CA PRO A 110 -3.49 -11.04 16.10
C PRO A 110 -2.01 -10.68 15.95
N GLY A 111 -1.63 -9.48 16.40
CA GLY A 111 -0.25 -8.98 16.37
C GLY A 111 0.24 -8.49 15.00
N VAL A 112 -0.63 -8.41 13.99
CA VAL A 112 -0.36 -7.67 12.75
C VAL A 112 -0.78 -6.21 12.94
N LYS A 113 0.07 -5.27 12.52
CA LYS A 113 -0.26 -3.84 12.42
C LYS A 113 -0.73 -3.51 11.01
N PHE A 114 -1.73 -2.65 10.90
CA PHE A 114 -2.38 -2.32 9.64
C PHE A 114 -2.33 -0.83 9.34
N SER A 115 -2.29 -0.50 8.06
CA SER A 115 -2.71 0.82 7.59
C SER A 115 -4.01 0.70 6.81
N HIS A 116 -4.89 1.69 6.95
CA HIS A 116 -6.16 1.74 6.22
C HIS A 116 -6.24 2.97 5.32
N GLY A 117 -6.53 2.71 4.04
CA GLY A 117 -6.75 3.74 3.05
C GLY A 117 -8.21 4.15 2.88
N PHE A 118 -8.41 5.47 2.94
CA PHE A 118 -9.68 6.14 2.72
C PHE A 118 -9.78 6.69 1.28
N ASN A 119 -11.01 6.72 0.75
CA ASN A 119 -11.31 7.13 -0.62
C ASN A 119 -11.21 8.65 -0.82
N LEU A 120 -10.11 9.15 -1.38
CA LEU A 120 -9.96 10.58 -1.72
C LEU A 120 -10.67 10.89 -3.04
N ALA A 121 -10.55 9.99 -4.02
CA ALA A 121 -11.05 10.22 -5.37
C ALA A 121 -12.54 10.58 -5.39
N LYS A 122 -13.36 9.89 -4.58
CA LYS A 122 -14.79 10.20 -4.40
C LYS A 122 -15.03 11.10 -3.19
N GLY A 123 -14.27 10.91 -2.10
CA GLY A 123 -14.43 11.64 -0.84
C GLY A 123 -14.34 13.14 -1.02
N ALA A 124 -13.40 13.62 -1.81
CA ALA A 124 -13.19 15.05 -2.01
C ALA A 124 -14.08 15.68 -3.09
N VAL A 125 -14.97 14.92 -3.76
CA VAL A 125 -15.77 15.42 -4.91
C VAL A 125 -17.27 15.45 -4.64
N GLY A 126 -17.81 14.45 -3.93
CA GLY A 126 -19.26 14.26 -3.85
C GLY A 126 -19.74 13.91 -2.45
N ALA A 127 -21.01 14.21 -2.17
CA ALA A 127 -21.64 13.96 -0.88
C ALA A 127 -21.60 12.47 -0.47
N GLU A 128 -21.84 11.56 -1.41
CA GLU A 128 -21.77 10.11 -1.15
C GLU A 128 -20.36 9.64 -0.78
N GLY A 129 -19.33 10.20 -1.44
CA GLY A 129 -17.94 9.93 -1.10
C GLY A 129 -17.57 10.52 0.27
N TRP A 130 -18.04 11.72 0.58
CA TRP A 130 -17.81 12.35 1.88
C TRP A 130 -18.51 11.58 3.01
N GLU A 131 -19.75 11.14 2.80
CA GLU A 131 -20.45 10.26 3.74
C GLU A 131 -19.67 8.95 3.92
N THR A 132 -19.17 8.36 2.83
CA THR A 132 -18.30 7.18 2.91
C THR A 132 -17.10 7.44 3.81
N LEU A 133 -16.40 8.57 3.64
CA LEU A 133 -15.26 8.96 4.48
C LEU A 133 -15.63 9.02 5.97
N GLU A 134 -16.73 9.70 6.32
CA GLU A 134 -17.16 9.84 7.71
C GLU A 134 -17.53 8.49 8.34
N ARG A 135 -18.25 7.65 7.60
CA ARG A 135 -18.71 6.33 8.08
C ARG A 135 -17.55 5.36 8.23
N THR A 136 -16.71 5.23 7.22
CA THR A 136 -15.58 4.29 7.24
C THR A 136 -14.50 4.74 8.21
N ALA A 137 -14.28 6.04 8.42
CA ALA A 137 -13.37 6.53 9.45
C ALA A 137 -13.78 6.03 10.84
N ALA A 138 -15.06 6.14 11.21
CA ALA A 138 -15.55 5.63 12.49
C ALA A 138 -15.41 4.09 12.62
N LEU A 139 -15.72 3.35 11.55
CA LEU A 139 -15.64 1.89 11.55
C LEU A 139 -14.19 1.37 11.60
N ALA A 140 -13.30 1.94 10.77
CA ALA A 140 -11.88 1.62 10.73
C ALA A 140 -11.22 1.91 12.08
N CYS A 141 -11.49 3.08 12.65
CA CYS A 141 -11.03 3.49 13.97
C CYS A 141 -11.36 2.43 15.04
N LYS A 142 -12.64 2.01 15.11
CA LYS A 142 -13.08 0.99 16.06
C LYS A 142 -12.41 -0.37 15.82
N ALA A 143 -12.19 -0.75 14.57
CA ALA A 143 -11.57 -2.03 14.23
C ALA A 143 -10.05 -2.05 14.49
N LEU A 144 -9.42 -0.88 14.56
CA LEU A 144 -7.98 -0.69 14.69
C LEU A 144 -7.54 -0.12 16.04
N SER A 145 -8.45 0.00 17.01
CA SER A 145 -8.17 0.51 18.36
C SER A 145 -7.47 -0.49 19.28
N ASN A 146 -7.27 -1.74 18.83
CA ASN A 146 -6.62 -2.80 19.61
C ASN A 146 -5.10 -2.81 19.44
N ASP A 147 -4.49 -1.61 19.40
CA ASP A 147 -3.06 -1.39 19.12
C ASP A 147 -2.57 -2.04 17.79
N ASN A 148 -3.47 -2.18 16.82
CA ASN A 148 -3.20 -2.78 15.52
C ASN A 148 -3.17 -1.76 14.37
N LEU A 149 -3.12 -0.46 14.67
CA LEU A 149 -2.89 0.60 13.68
C LEU A 149 -1.38 0.89 13.50
N ASP A 150 -0.95 1.09 12.25
CA ASP A 150 0.32 1.71 11.90
C ASP A 150 0.11 3.16 11.41
N ALA A 151 -0.70 3.36 10.38
CA ALA A 151 -0.98 4.69 9.83
C ALA A 151 -2.32 4.74 9.09
N TRP A 152 -2.88 5.95 8.96
CA TRP A 152 -3.98 6.21 8.04
C TRP A 152 -3.46 6.54 6.63
N GLU A 153 -4.25 6.33 5.60
CA GLU A 153 -3.94 6.76 4.23
C GLU A 153 -5.16 7.43 3.61
N TYR A 154 -4.97 8.45 2.78
CA TYR A 154 -6.08 9.13 2.10
C TYR A 154 -5.74 9.37 0.62
N GLY A 155 -6.32 8.54 -0.24
CA GLY A 155 -6.06 8.50 -1.67
C GLY A 155 -4.89 7.58 -2.05
N ASN A 156 -5.01 6.93 -3.21
CA ASN A 156 -4.01 6.05 -3.82
C ASN A 156 -3.55 6.68 -5.13
N GLU A 157 -2.25 6.91 -5.28
CA GLU A 157 -1.66 7.47 -6.52
C GLU A 157 -2.43 8.68 -7.05
N PRO A 158 -2.66 9.74 -6.24
CA PRO A 158 -3.42 10.90 -6.69
C PRO A 158 -2.81 11.60 -7.90
N ASN A 159 -1.50 11.42 -8.17
CA ASN A 159 -0.86 11.87 -9.41
C ASN A 159 -1.42 11.16 -10.68
N ASN A 160 -2.08 10.02 -10.54
CA ASN A 160 -2.83 9.35 -11.62
C ASN A 160 -4.22 9.93 -11.86
N TYR A 161 -4.83 10.66 -10.92
CA TYR A 161 -6.23 11.08 -11.02
C TYR A 161 -6.59 11.88 -12.28
N PRO A 162 -5.72 12.77 -12.81
CA PRO A 162 -6.03 13.51 -14.04
C PRO A 162 -5.91 12.68 -15.33
N THR A 163 -5.23 11.53 -15.27
CA THR A 163 -4.77 10.80 -16.47
C THR A 163 -4.99 9.28 -16.43
N SER A 164 -5.60 8.74 -15.37
CA SER A 164 -5.79 7.30 -15.18
C SER A 164 -6.49 6.66 -16.37
N ALA A 165 -5.95 5.54 -16.85
CA ALA A 165 -6.53 4.75 -17.93
C ALA A 165 -7.86 4.08 -17.51
N GLN A 166 -8.07 3.86 -16.22
CA GLN A 166 -9.30 3.29 -15.65
C GLN A 166 -10.45 4.31 -15.55
N GLY A 167 -10.17 5.57 -15.88
CA GLY A 167 -11.11 6.69 -15.81
C GLY A 167 -10.57 7.79 -14.91
N PRO A 168 -10.21 8.96 -15.46
CA PRO A 168 -9.78 10.10 -14.67
C PRO A 168 -10.84 10.52 -13.64
N THR A 169 -10.43 10.72 -12.40
CA THR A 169 -11.28 11.18 -11.29
C THR A 169 -11.15 12.68 -11.07
N ARG A 170 -10.22 13.34 -11.77
CA ARG A 170 -10.00 14.78 -11.76
C ARG A 170 -9.79 15.30 -13.19
N PRO A 171 -10.07 16.57 -13.46
CA PRO A 171 -9.74 17.18 -14.75
C PRO A 171 -8.23 17.33 -14.92
N ARG A 172 -7.74 17.42 -16.17
CA ARG A 172 -6.31 17.60 -16.50
C ARG A 172 -5.65 18.82 -15.85
N GLY A 173 -6.44 19.85 -15.52
CA GLY A 173 -5.96 21.06 -14.86
C GLY A 173 -5.86 20.98 -13.33
N TRP A 174 -6.26 19.85 -12.72
CA TRP A 174 -6.19 19.67 -11.28
C TRP A 174 -4.72 19.68 -10.82
N SER A 175 -4.39 20.62 -9.95
CA SER A 175 -3.02 21.01 -9.64
C SER A 175 -2.51 20.45 -8.31
N ALA A 176 -1.20 20.58 -8.08
CA ALA A 176 -0.57 20.27 -6.80
C ALA A 176 -1.22 21.01 -5.61
N ARG A 177 -1.72 22.23 -5.84
CA ARG A 177 -2.43 23.02 -4.82
C ARG A 177 -3.82 22.44 -4.53
N ASP A 178 -4.54 22.03 -5.58
CA ASP A 178 -5.87 21.45 -5.43
C ASP A 178 -5.79 20.13 -4.66
N PHE A 179 -4.82 19.27 -5.00
CA PHE A 179 -4.54 18.06 -4.24
C PHE A 179 -4.22 18.34 -2.77
N ALA A 180 -3.30 19.26 -2.49
CA ALA A 180 -2.96 19.61 -1.10
C ALA A 180 -4.19 20.12 -0.31
N ASN A 181 -5.05 20.92 -0.94
CA ASN A 181 -6.28 21.41 -0.31
C ASN A 181 -7.28 20.29 -0.02
N GLU A 182 -7.54 19.42 -1.00
CA GLU A 182 -8.45 18.28 -0.84
C GLU A 182 -7.94 17.30 0.23
N TRP A 183 -6.65 16.99 0.20
CA TRP A 183 -6.02 16.12 1.18
C TRP A 183 -6.12 16.70 2.60
N LEU A 184 -5.80 17.98 2.78
CA LEU A 184 -5.92 18.66 4.08
C LEU A 184 -7.37 18.78 4.58
N ASN A 185 -8.34 18.86 3.67
CA ASN A 185 -9.75 18.88 4.04
C ASN A 185 -10.20 17.50 4.54
N GLY A 186 -9.89 16.45 3.79
CA GLY A 186 -10.26 15.09 4.18
C GLY A 186 -9.53 14.60 5.43
N THR A 187 -8.22 14.85 5.58
CA THR A 187 -7.49 14.43 6.80
C THR A 187 -7.95 15.17 8.05
N ARG A 188 -8.43 16.42 7.93
CA ARG A 188 -9.09 17.12 9.03
C ARG A 188 -10.38 16.42 9.45
N GLU A 189 -11.18 15.97 8.48
CA GLU A 189 -12.41 15.23 8.77
C GLU A 189 -12.12 13.86 9.37
N ILE A 190 -11.16 13.10 8.83
CA ILE A 190 -10.70 11.83 9.40
C ILE A 190 -10.31 12.04 10.87
N ASN A 191 -9.44 13.01 11.17
CA ASN A 191 -9.02 13.31 12.54
C ASN A 191 -10.18 13.76 13.44
N LYS A 192 -11.20 14.44 12.88
CA LYS A 192 -12.42 14.79 13.62
C LYS A 192 -13.22 13.53 13.98
N GLN A 193 -13.34 12.57 13.06
CA GLN A 193 -13.99 11.29 13.35
C GLN A 193 -13.19 10.46 14.36
N MET A 194 -11.86 10.42 14.25
CA MET A 194 -10.99 9.77 15.25
C MET A 194 -11.22 10.36 16.64
N ARG A 195 -11.09 11.69 16.82
CA ARG A 195 -11.35 12.35 18.11
C ARG A 195 -12.74 12.09 18.69
N LYS A 196 -13.74 11.87 17.82
CA LYS A 196 -15.11 11.61 18.24
C LYS A 196 -15.33 10.15 18.64
N HIS A 197 -14.71 9.20 17.95
CA HIS A 197 -15.03 7.78 18.05
C HIS A 197 -13.95 6.94 18.74
N CYS A 198 -12.67 7.27 18.55
CA CYS A 198 -11.54 6.65 19.25
C CYS A 198 -10.42 7.69 19.47
N PRO A 199 -10.53 8.53 20.52
CA PRO A 199 -9.60 9.63 20.80
C PRO A 199 -8.13 9.20 20.90
N GLU A 200 -7.85 7.96 21.27
CA GLU A 200 -6.51 7.38 21.35
C GLU A 200 -5.81 7.26 19.99
N LEU A 201 -6.57 7.24 18.87
CA LEU A 201 -6.02 7.18 17.51
C LEU A 201 -5.98 8.56 16.81
N ALA A 202 -6.37 9.63 17.50
CA ALA A 202 -6.53 10.95 16.90
C ALA A 202 -5.24 11.57 16.33
N ASP A 203 -4.08 11.18 16.88
CA ASP A 203 -2.77 11.76 16.56
C ASP A 203 -1.79 10.74 15.92
N PHE A 204 -2.28 9.57 15.45
CA PHE A 204 -1.42 8.47 14.97
C PHE A 204 -0.64 8.80 13.68
N GLY A 205 -1.20 9.67 12.83
CA GLY A 205 -0.58 10.14 11.60
C GLY A 205 -0.96 9.35 10.34
N PHE A 206 -0.49 9.87 9.19
CA PHE A 206 -0.84 9.41 7.85
C PHE A 206 0.39 8.95 7.06
N MET A 207 0.23 8.01 6.14
CA MET A 207 1.13 7.86 5.01
C MET A 207 0.68 8.75 3.86
N ALA A 208 1.63 9.42 3.22
CA ALA A 208 1.39 10.30 2.08
C ALA A 208 2.68 10.48 1.26
N PRO A 209 2.58 10.79 -0.04
CA PRO A 209 1.35 11.03 -0.79
C PRO A 209 0.89 9.79 -1.56
N SER A 210 1.58 8.65 -1.37
CA SER A 210 1.32 7.36 -2.04
C SER A 210 1.35 7.51 -3.57
N TYR A 211 2.40 8.16 -4.08
CA TYR A 211 2.54 8.47 -5.51
C TYR A 211 3.00 7.29 -6.34
N ASP A 212 2.46 7.19 -7.55
CA ASP A 212 3.01 6.38 -8.64
C ASP A 212 4.32 7.01 -9.14
N ASP A 213 5.44 6.30 -9.08
CA ASP A 213 6.73 6.80 -9.53
C ASP A 213 6.82 7.09 -11.04
N ARG A 214 5.92 6.50 -11.85
CA ARG A 214 5.92 6.65 -13.31
C ARG A 214 5.14 7.87 -13.79
N VAL A 215 4.42 8.56 -12.91
CA VAL A 215 3.55 9.68 -13.30
C VAL A 215 4.01 11.00 -12.71
N ARG A 216 4.33 11.93 -13.62
CA ARG A 216 4.95 13.24 -13.29
C ARG A 216 3.95 14.35 -12.95
N ASN A 217 2.65 14.06 -12.99
CA ASN A 217 1.64 15.01 -12.52
C ASN A 217 1.84 15.28 -11.03
N LEU A 218 1.35 16.43 -10.54
CA LEU A 218 1.42 16.81 -9.12
C LEU A 218 2.84 16.72 -8.54
N ASN A 219 3.75 17.59 -8.99
CA ASN A 219 5.13 17.58 -8.48
C ASN A 219 5.16 17.60 -6.94
N ALA A 220 5.79 16.58 -6.33
CA ALA A 220 5.77 16.38 -4.89
C ALA A 220 6.38 17.56 -4.13
N THR A 221 7.47 18.15 -4.63
CA THR A 221 8.07 19.35 -4.01
C THR A 221 7.08 20.52 -3.95
N GLN A 222 6.23 20.70 -4.97
CA GLN A 222 5.17 21.71 -4.94
C GLN A 222 4.07 21.36 -3.95
N VAL A 223 3.65 20.10 -3.85
CA VAL A 223 2.62 19.64 -2.93
C VAL A 223 3.03 19.85 -1.47
N TRP A 224 4.26 19.47 -1.10
CA TRP A 224 4.84 19.83 0.20
C TRP A 224 4.96 21.34 0.34
N GLY A 225 5.34 22.02 -0.74
CA GLY A 225 5.37 23.47 -0.85
C GLY A 225 4.08 24.17 -0.44
N TYR A 226 2.93 23.61 -0.85
CA TYR A 226 1.58 24.06 -0.54
C TYR A 226 1.05 23.59 0.82
N GLY A 227 1.87 22.87 1.57
CA GLY A 227 1.62 22.56 2.97
C GLY A 227 0.85 21.27 3.20
N LEU A 228 1.03 20.25 2.34
CA LEU A 228 0.50 18.90 2.59
C LEU A 228 0.80 18.44 4.02
N ASP A 229 2.06 18.60 4.47
CA ASP A 229 2.50 18.23 5.82
C ASP A 229 2.62 19.43 6.79
N LYS A 230 1.87 20.52 6.57
CA LYS A 230 1.97 21.73 7.41
C LYS A 230 1.61 21.49 8.88
N TYR A 231 0.86 20.44 9.17
CA TYR A 231 0.47 20.03 10.52
C TYR A 231 1.34 18.91 11.09
N ARG A 232 2.42 18.51 10.39
CA ARG A 232 3.30 17.40 10.77
C ARG A 232 2.52 16.10 11.05
N SER A 233 1.53 15.85 10.21
CA SER A 233 0.63 14.70 10.33
C SER A 233 1.05 13.54 9.44
N VAL A 234 2.02 13.72 8.54
CA VAL A 234 2.58 12.63 7.74
C VAL A 234 3.60 11.87 8.58
N LYS A 235 3.25 10.63 8.95
CA LYS A 235 4.11 9.66 9.63
C LYS A 235 5.09 9.02 8.65
N TRP A 236 4.63 8.69 7.45
CA TRP A 236 5.43 8.02 6.43
C TRP A 236 5.39 8.76 5.10
N TYR A 237 6.56 9.05 4.51
CA TYR A 237 6.62 9.43 3.12
C TYR A 237 6.50 8.16 2.27
N SER A 238 5.33 7.96 1.66
CA SER A 238 4.98 6.76 0.89
C SER A 238 5.10 7.02 -0.61
N VAL A 239 5.92 6.21 -1.29
CA VAL A 239 5.98 6.16 -2.75
C VAL A 239 5.70 4.75 -3.23
N HIS A 240 5.18 4.63 -4.45
CA HIS A 240 4.93 3.36 -5.11
C HIS A 240 5.95 3.13 -6.21
N ASN A 241 6.38 1.89 -6.38
CA ASN A 241 7.30 1.54 -7.45
C ASN A 241 6.99 0.17 -8.04
N TYR A 242 7.03 0.08 -9.36
CA TYR A 242 7.11 -1.19 -10.07
C TYR A 242 8.29 -1.12 -11.05
N ILE A 243 9.08 -2.19 -11.16
CA ILE A 243 10.31 -2.19 -11.99
C ILE A 243 10.01 -1.93 -13.47
N ASP A 244 8.86 -2.41 -13.95
CA ASP A 244 8.33 -2.12 -15.27
C ASP A 244 6.83 -2.51 -15.38
N GLY A 245 6.28 -2.44 -16.60
CA GLY A 245 4.93 -2.89 -16.90
C GLY A 245 4.87 -4.33 -17.38
N ALA A 246 3.84 -5.08 -16.98
CA ALA A 246 3.63 -6.44 -17.48
C ALA A 246 3.46 -6.51 -19.02
N THR A 247 2.99 -5.41 -19.62
CA THR A 247 2.78 -5.26 -21.06
C THR A 247 3.87 -4.45 -21.77
N SER A 248 4.88 -3.95 -21.05
CA SER A 248 5.99 -3.21 -21.65
C SER A 248 6.78 -4.11 -22.62
N PRO A 249 7.11 -3.63 -23.84
CA PRO A 249 7.94 -4.38 -24.78
C PRO A 249 9.31 -4.75 -24.18
N GLY A 250 9.76 -5.98 -24.39
CA GLY A 250 11.11 -6.42 -23.99
C GLY A 250 11.30 -6.79 -22.52
N VAL A 251 10.24 -6.77 -21.69
CA VAL A 251 10.35 -7.18 -20.28
C VAL A 251 10.64 -8.68 -20.17
N THR A 252 11.73 -9.01 -19.47
CA THR A 252 12.24 -10.38 -19.27
C THR A 252 12.81 -10.55 -17.85
N LEU A 253 13.11 -11.78 -17.43
CA LEU A 253 13.84 -12.00 -16.18
C LEU A 253 15.21 -11.32 -16.22
N GLN A 254 16.08 -11.71 -17.16
CA GLN A 254 17.46 -11.22 -17.22
C GLN A 254 17.57 -9.71 -17.49
N GLY A 255 16.72 -9.16 -18.36
CA GLY A 255 16.80 -7.75 -18.74
C GLY A 255 16.16 -6.80 -17.72
N THR A 256 15.22 -7.29 -16.92
CA THR A 256 14.35 -6.46 -16.06
C THR A 256 14.42 -6.85 -14.59
N LEU A 257 13.92 -8.03 -14.20
CA LEU A 257 13.77 -8.39 -12.78
C LEU A 257 15.09 -8.87 -12.16
N MET A 258 15.81 -9.79 -12.80
CA MET A 258 17.10 -10.30 -12.34
C MET A 258 18.27 -9.41 -12.85
N ASN A 259 18.08 -8.10 -12.80
CA ASN A 259 19.06 -7.11 -13.26
C ASN A 259 19.29 -6.08 -12.16
N HIS A 260 20.37 -6.25 -11.40
CA HIS A 260 20.68 -5.37 -10.26
C HIS A 260 20.79 -3.89 -10.66
N SER A 261 21.30 -3.57 -11.86
CA SER A 261 21.37 -2.18 -12.33
C SER A 261 19.99 -1.55 -12.53
N ARG A 262 18.95 -2.36 -12.81
CA ARG A 262 17.55 -1.89 -12.86
C ARG A 262 17.03 -1.59 -11.47
N THR A 263 17.27 -2.49 -10.51
CA THR A 263 16.96 -2.29 -9.08
C THR A 263 17.59 -1.00 -8.56
N ILE A 264 18.90 -0.83 -8.77
CA ILE A 264 19.65 0.37 -8.35
C ILE A 264 18.96 1.62 -8.87
N ARG A 265 18.76 1.69 -10.19
CA ARG A 265 18.22 2.87 -10.84
C ARG A 265 16.84 3.25 -10.29
N ASP A 266 15.94 2.27 -10.17
CA ASP A 266 14.56 2.54 -9.78
C ASP A 266 14.48 2.96 -8.30
N VAL A 267 15.28 2.36 -7.42
CA VAL A 267 15.36 2.74 -5.99
C VAL A 267 16.06 4.09 -5.80
N ASP A 268 17.19 4.33 -6.47
CA ASP A 268 17.96 5.58 -6.34
C ASP A 268 17.16 6.80 -6.86
N GLU A 269 16.35 6.62 -7.90
CA GLU A 269 15.46 7.69 -8.39
C GLU A 269 14.49 8.15 -7.30
N GLN A 270 13.92 7.21 -6.52
CA GLN A 270 13.02 7.54 -5.42
C GLN A 270 13.75 8.19 -4.24
N VAL A 271 14.95 7.69 -3.90
CA VAL A 271 15.79 8.33 -2.86
C VAL A 271 16.16 9.76 -3.26
N ALA A 272 16.45 10.01 -4.54
CA ALA A 272 16.77 11.33 -5.04
C ALA A 272 15.56 12.28 -4.99
N GLU A 273 14.36 11.81 -5.36
CA GLU A 273 13.11 12.59 -5.19
C GLU A 273 12.85 12.91 -3.73
N TYR A 274 12.92 11.91 -2.84
CA TYR A 274 12.75 12.09 -1.41
C TYR A 274 13.72 13.13 -0.83
N LYS A 275 15.01 13.05 -1.17
CA LYS A 275 16.02 14.05 -0.74
C LYS A 275 15.68 15.46 -1.24
N ARG A 276 15.14 15.61 -2.46
CA ARG A 276 14.70 16.90 -2.99
C ARG A 276 13.51 17.48 -2.23
N ILE A 277 12.58 16.64 -1.78
CA ILE A 277 11.43 17.09 -0.98
C ILE A 277 11.88 17.46 0.43
N MET A 278 12.66 16.60 1.09
CA MET A 278 13.12 16.83 2.46
C MET A 278 14.04 18.06 2.57
N SER A 279 14.81 18.39 1.52
CA SER A 279 15.64 19.60 1.50
C SER A 279 14.83 20.92 1.54
N THR A 280 13.52 20.86 1.31
CA THR A 280 12.64 22.02 1.50
C THR A 280 12.35 22.34 2.97
N ASN A 281 12.72 21.45 3.90
CA ASN A 281 12.41 21.51 5.34
C ASN A 281 10.90 21.59 5.66
N LYS A 282 10.05 21.15 4.71
CA LYS A 282 8.58 21.14 4.84
C LYS A 282 8.01 19.76 5.17
N GLY A 283 8.86 18.74 5.32
CA GLY A 283 8.48 17.38 5.72
C GLY A 283 9.68 16.67 6.33
N TYR A 284 9.40 15.66 7.17
CA TYR A 284 10.42 14.90 7.92
C TYR A 284 10.11 13.40 7.98
N ALA A 285 8.98 12.99 7.38
CA ALA A 285 8.49 11.63 7.45
C ALA A 285 9.47 10.67 6.77
N PRO A 286 9.87 9.55 7.41
CA PRO A 286 10.77 8.59 6.79
C PRO A 286 10.19 7.96 5.52
N LEU A 287 11.07 7.67 4.56
CA LEU A 287 10.75 7.09 3.27
C LEU A 287 10.39 5.60 3.37
N ILE A 288 9.26 5.21 2.82
CA ILE A 288 8.83 3.81 2.65
C ILE A 288 8.35 3.57 1.22
N PHE A 289 8.40 2.32 0.79
CA PHE A 289 7.54 1.87 -0.30
C PHE A 289 6.19 1.45 0.31
N GLY A 290 5.16 2.29 0.15
CA GLY A 290 3.79 1.98 0.61
C GLY A 290 3.09 0.94 -0.27
N GLU A 291 3.56 0.81 -1.51
CA GLU A 291 3.14 -0.23 -2.45
C GLU A 291 4.28 -0.49 -3.45
N THR A 292 4.67 -1.75 -3.65
CA THR A 292 5.61 -2.07 -4.73
C THR A 292 5.49 -3.52 -5.13
N ASN A 293 5.78 -3.83 -6.40
CA ASN A 293 6.07 -5.21 -6.79
C ASN A 293 6.83 -5.26 -8.12
N SER A 294 7.04 -6.47 -8.66
CA SER A 294 7.81 -6.72 -9.87
C SER A 294 7.35 -5.90 -11.08
N LEU A 295 6.10 -6.10 -11.52
CA LEU A 295 5.57 -5.47 -12.73
C LEU A 295 4.15 -4.95 -12.50
N TYR A 296 3.86 -3.69 -12.84
CA TYR A 296 2.50 -3.14 -12.79
C TYR A 296 1.58 -3.85 -13.82
N PHE A 297 0.26 -3.62 -13.72
CA PHE A 297 -0.77 -4.47 -14.33
C PHE A 297 -0.77 -5.91 -13.79
N GLN A 298 -0.74 -6.00 -12.45
CA GLN A 298 -0.94 -7.24 -11.70
C GLN A 298 0.10 -8.33 -11.98
N GLY A 299 1.26 -7.95 -12.55
CA GLY A 299 2.34 -8.87 -12.89
C GLY A 299 2.11 -9.68 -14.16
N LYS A 300 3.19 -10.28 -14.65
CA LYS A 300 3.21 -11.08 -15.88
C LYS A 300 3.43 -12.57 -15.57
N PRO A 301 2.57 -13.49 -16.06
CA PRO A 301 2.81 -14.92 -15.93
C PRO A 301 4.17 -15.33 -16.49
N GLY A 302 4.86 -16.24 -15.82
CA GLY A 302 6.21 -16.70 -16.17
C GLY A 302 7.33 -15.75 -15.74
N LEU A 303 7.03 -14.50 -15.37
CA LEU A 303 7.99 -13.56 -14.81
C LEU A 303 7.69 -13.29 -13.34
N SER A 304 6.57 -12.64 -13.05
CA SER A 304 6.19 -12.19 -11.71
C SER A 304 5.87 -13.31 -10.71
N ASN A 305 5.44 -14.48 -11.21
CA ASN A 305 5.17 -15.67 -10.40
C ASN A 305 6.30 -16.71 -10.45
N SER A 306 7.49 -16.34 -10.93
CA SER A 306 8.63 -17.25 -11.08
C SER A 306 9.63 -17.15 -9.93
N PHE A 307 10.50 -18.15 -9.77
CA PHE A 307 11.65 -18.04 -8.85
C PHE A 307 12.62 -16.92 -9.23
N GLY A 308 12.63 -16.47 -10.49
CA GLY A 308 13.37 -15.26 -10.87
C GLY A 308 12.82 -14.00 -10.19
N ALA A 309 11.51 -13.89 -10.01
CA ALA A 309 10.91 -12.81 -9.22
C ALA A 309 11.19 -12.96 -7.71
N ALA A 310 11.35 -14.19 -7.20
CA ALA A 310 11.78 -14.40 -5.82
C ALA A 310 13.20 -13.85 -5.58
N LEU A 311 14.14 -14.15 -6.49
CA LEU A 311 15.52 -13.63 -6.43
C LEU A 311 15.56 -12.11 -6.60
N TRP A 312 14.76 -11.57 -7.51
CA TRP A 312 14.57 -10.12 -7.62
C TRP A 312 14.05 -9.51 -6.32
N GLY A 313 13.06 -10.15 -5.67
CA GLY A 313 12.51 -9.69 -4.40
C GLY A 313 13.58 -9.59 -3.31
N VAL A 314 14.52 -10.55 -3.25
CA VAL A 314 15.67 -10.49 -2.33
C VAL A 314 16.58 -9.29 -2.68
N ASP A 315 16.99 -9.18 -3.93
CA ASP A 315 17.84 -8.08 -4.42
C ASP A 315 17.22 -6.69 -4.13
N PHE A 316 15.96 -6.51 -4.51
CA PHE A 316 15.23 -5.26 -4.37
C PHE A 316 15.08 -4.84 -2.91
N ASN A 317 14.68 -5.76 -2.02
CA ASN A 317 14.49 -5.43 -0.61
C ASN A 317 15.82 -5.12 0.09
N LEU A 318 16.86 -5.94 -0.13
CA LEU A 318 18.17 -5.69 0.49
C LEU A 318 18.80 -4.39 -0.02
N TYR A 319 18.67 -4.09 -1.31
CA TYR A 319 19.15 -2.82 -1.85
C TYR A 319 18.35 -1.64 -1.29
N SER A 320 17.02 -1.73 -1.22
CA SER A 320 16.16 -0.69 -0.63
C SER A 320 16.53 -0.39 0.82
N ALA A 321 16.81 -1.42 1.62
CA ALA A 321 17.29 -1.27 3.00
C ALA A 321 18.63 -0.51 3.03
N SER A 322 19.59 -0.89 2.17
CA SER A 322 20.89 -0.22 2.09
C SER A 322 20.80 1.24 1.61
N ALA A 323 19.78 1.56 0.81
CA ALA A 323 19.51 2.90 0.28
C ALA A 323 18.75 3.80 1.29
N GLY A 324 18.31 3.24 2.43
CA GLY A 324 17.70 3.98 3.52
C GLY A 324 16.16 3.97 3.56
N PHE A 325 15.50 3.11 2.78
CA PHE A 325 14.07 2.86 2.97
C PHE A 325 13.83 2.25 4.35
N LYS A 326 12.73 2.66 4.99
CA LYS A 326 12.38 2.17 6.32
C LYS A 326 11.49 0.93 6.33
N ARG A 327 10.71 0.72 5.26
CA ARG A 327 9.85 -0.44 5.06
C ARG A 327 9.47 -0.59 3.59
N VAL A 328 9.23 -1.81 3.16
CA VAL A 328 8.77 -2.18 1.82
C VAL A 328 7.46 -2.94 1.92
N HIS A 329 6.39 -2.44 1.29
CA HIS A 329 5.10 -3.13 1.23
C HIS A 329 4.91 -3.80 -0.13
N MET A 330 5.22 -5.09 -0.20
CA MET A 330 5.06 -5.90 -1.41
C MET A 330 3.56 -6.08 -1.73
N HIS A 331 3.09 -5.52 -2.83
CA HIS A 331 1.66 -5.45 -3.15
C HIS A 331 1.07 -6.80 -3.52
N GLN A 332 -0.18 -7.03 -3.11
CA GLN A 332 -0.92 -8.28 -3.18
C GLN A 332 -2.34 -8.00 -3.66
N GLY A 333 -2.92 -8.98 -4.33
CA GLY A 333 -4.34 -8.99 -4.71
C GLY A 333 -4.72 -10.39 -5.15
N THR A 334 -5.99 -10.76 -4.96
CA THR A 334 -6.50 -12.08 -5.33
C THR A 334 -6.28 -12.29 -6.83
N ASP A 335 -5.68 -13.42 -7.22
CA ASP A 335 -5.31 -13.78 -8.60
C ASP A 335 -4.21 -12.92 -9.26
N TYR A 336 -3.53 -12.05 -8.49
CA TYR A 336 -2.42 -11.27 -9.04
C TYR A 336 -1.21 -12.16 -9.27
N ARG A 337 -0.47 -11.91 -10.35
CA ARG A 337 0.67 -12.76 -10.75
C ARG A 337 1.89 -12.51 -9.89
N TYR A 338 2.02 -11.34 -9.28
CA TYR A 338 3.15 -11.01 -8.42
C TYR A 338 2.92 -11.30 -6.93
N GLN A 339 1.72 -11.79 -6.57
CA GLN A 339 1.38 -12.03 -5.17
C GLN A 339 2.32 -13.08 -4.56
N ALA A 340 2.67 -12.90 -3.29
CA ALA A 340 3.45 -13.83 -2.50
C ALA A 340 2.68 -15.14 -2.28
N PHE A 341 1.38 -15.08 -2.07
CA PHE A 341 0.53 -16.25 -1.90
C PHE A 341 -0.89 -15.96 -2.38
N GLN A 342 -1.56 -16.98 -2.91
CA GLN A 342 -2.99 -16.94 -3.20
C GLN A 342 -3.74 -17.33 -1.93
N PRO A 343 -4.67 -16.50 -1.41
CA PRO A 343 -5.32 -16.74 -0.12
C PRO A 343 -6.47 -17.76 -0.17
N ILE A 344 -7.14 -17.89 -1.32
CA ILE A 344 -8.30 -18.76 -1.55
C ILE A 344 -8.22 -19.42 -2.93
N ASP A 345 -8.94 -20.53 -3.12
CA ASP A 345 -9.09 -21.14 -4.45
C ASP A 345 -10.05 -20.30 -5.30
N THR A 346 -9.65 -19.97 -6.52
CA THR A 346 -10.50 -19.35 -7.54
C THR A 346 -10.51 -20.21 -8.80
N ASN A 347 -11.32 -19.83 -9.78
CA ASN A 347 -11.26 -20.44 -11.12
C ASN A 347 -9.97 -20.07 -11.89
N LYS A 348 -9.21 -19.05 -11.45
CA LYS A 348 -7.97 -18.62 -12.10
C LYS A 348 -6.73 -19.20 -11.43
N THR A 349 -6.72 -19.35 -10.10
CA THR A 349 -5.53 -19.72 -9.33
C THR A 349 -5.90 -20.45 -8.05
N CYS A 350 -5.19 -21.54 -7.76
CA CYS A 350 -5.37 -22.28 -6.50
C CYS A 350 -4.65 -21.61 -5.32
N LYS A 351 -5.22 -21.76 -4.14
CA LYS A 351 -4.66 -21.35 -2.84
C LYS A 351 -3.27 -21.95 -2.65
N GLY A 352 -2.33 -21.14 -2.18
CA GLY A 352 -0.97 -21.60 -1.91
C GLY A 352 0.09 -20.51 -2.06
N THR A 353 1.26 -20.77 -1.49
CA THR A 353 2.44 -19.91 -1.67
C THR A 353 2.85 -19.86 -3.13
N LYS A 354 3.30 -18.69 -3.58
CA LYS A 354 3.94 -18.47 -4.89
C LYS A 354 5.43 -18.18 -4.67
N ALA A 355 6.19 -18.21 -5.76
CA ALA A 355 7.63 -17.98 -5.68
C ALA A 355 8.03 -16.70 -4.92
N PRO A 356 7.36 -15.53 -5.08
CA PRO A 356 7.73 -14.32 -4.34
C PRO A 356 7.70 -14.45 -2.81
N TYR A 357 6.87 -15.32 -2.23
CA TYR A 357 6.86 -15.57 -0.77
C TYR A 357 8.20 -16.12 -0.26
N TYR A 358 8.87 -16.96 -1.06
CA TYR A 358 10.20 -17.47 -0.70
C TYR A 358 11.28 -16.39 -0.81
N GLY A 359 11.08 -15.38 -1.65
CA GLY A 359 11.90 -14.17 -1.66
C GLY A 359 11.76 -13.39 -0.36
N SER A 360 10.52 -13.20 0.13
CA SER A 360 10.27 -12.60 1.45
C SER A 360 10.91 -13.40 2.59
N ILE A 361 10.84 -14.74 2.57
CA ILE A 361 11.55 -15.59 3.54
C ILE A 361 13.06 -15.38 3.46
N GLY A 362 13.64 -15.21 2.28
CA GLY A 362 15.09 -15.02 2.12
C GLY A 362 15.60 -13.68 2.66
N VAL A 363 14.72 -12.69 2.80
CA VAL A 363 15.05 -11.37 3.37
C VAL A 363 14.74 -11.33 4.88
N ALA A 364 13.69 -12.04 5.29
CA ALA A 364 13.25 -12.16 6.67
C ALA A 364 14.27 -12.89 7.55
#